data_AF-A0A517U5W1-F1
#
_entry.id   AF-A0A517U5W1-F1
#
_cell.length_a   1.000
_cell.length_b   1.000
_cell.length_c   1.000
_cell.angle_alpha   90.00
_cell.angle_beta   90.00
_cell.angle_gamma   90.00
#
_symmetry.space_group_name_H-M   'P 1'
#
loop_
_entity.id
_entity.type
_entity.pdbx_description
1 polymer ?
#
loop_
_entity_poly.entity_id
_entity_poly.type
_entity_poly.pdbx_seq_one_letter_code
_entity_poly.pdbx_strand_id
1 'polypeptide(L)'
;MPRIYEYRGSNHLTKQFDERNGGKCIFSDRAYRYPNGALRDQDPLGFLMDPPNDPKERQDKLVSYWKHFTELAVDDFYKRREEILAQADYLANAGATETAEKELRQLQDIVLNARRSLADAENEALRLKWNAATVAEALEKQRLKDEQDTRFQHSVSSRKSAAVKSIESIRV
;
A
#
# COMPACT_ATOMS: atom_id res chain seq x y z
N MET A 1 17.84 12.56 -12.94
CA MET A 1 16.92 11.44 -12.65
C MET A 1 16.77 11.35 -11.14
N PRO A 2 15.58 11.00 -10.60
CA PRO A 2 15.49 10.78 -9.18
C PRO A 2 16.52 9.72 -8.78
N ARG A 3 17.05 9.76 -7.56
CA ARG A 3 17.84 8.65 -7.01
C ARG A 3 16.93 7.45 -6.73
N ILE A 4 16.28 6.95 -7.79
CA ILE A 4 15.83 5.57 -7.90
C ILE A 4 17.13 4.80 -7.89
N TYR A 5 17.45 4.22 -6.74
CA TYR A 5 18.62 3.38 -6.64
C TYR A 5 18.34 2.17 -7.53
N GLU A 6 18.93 2.14 -8.74
CA GLU A 6 19.23 0.89 -9.42
C GLU A 6 20.34 0.19 -8.62
N TYR A 7 20.05 -0.15 -7.37
CA TYR A 7 20.94 -1.01 -6.61
C TYR A 7 20.76 -2.41 -7.19
N ARG A 8 21.76 -2.85 -7.94
CA ARG A 8 21.86 -4.25 -8.35
C ARG A 8 22.45 -5.02 -7.17
N GLY A 9 21.70 -5.97 -6.64
CA GLY A 9 22.18 -6.94 -5.67
C GLY A 9 23.62 -7.40 -5.94
N SER A 10 24.46 -7.44 -4.92
CA SER A 10 25.85 -7.89 -5.06
C SER A 10 25.96 -9.42 -5.13
N ASN A 11 24.97 -10.15 -4.61
CA ASN A 11 24.89 -11.61 -4.66
C ASN A 11 23.72 -12.09 -5.55
N HIS A 12 23.75 -13.36 -5.93
CA HIS A 12 22.77 -13.94 -6.87
C HIS A 12 21.32 -13.84 -6.35
N LEU A 13 21.12 -14.04 -5.04
CA LEU A 13 19.81 -14.03 -4.40
C LEU A 13 19.16 -12.64 -4.41
N THR A 14 19.93 -11.60 -4.07
CA THR A 14 19.43 -10.21 -4.12
C THR A 14 19.12 -9.76 -5.53
N LYS A 15 19.92 -10.16 -6.53
CA LYS A 15 19.62 -9.88 -7.95
C LYS A 15 18.31 -10.53 -8.39
N GLN A 16 18.11 -11.82 -8.10
CA GLN A 16 16.87 -12.51 -8.42
C GLN A 16 15.67 -11.86 -7.73
N PHE A 17 15.84 -11.44 -6.48
CA PHE A 17 14.81 -10.74 -5.74
C PHE A 17 14.50 -9.36 -6.35
N ASP A 18 15.52 -8.58 -6.72
CA ASP A 18 15.36 -7.29 -7.39
C ASP A 18 14.56 -7.47 -8.70
N GLU A 19 14.99 -8.42 -9.54
CA GLU A 19 14.37 -8.71 -10.84
C GLU A 19 12.91 -9.15 -10.69
N ARG A 20 12.62 -10.07 -9.75
CA ARG A 20 11.26 -10.56 -9.48
C ARG A 20 10.32 -9.45 -9.03
N ASN A 21 10.84 -8.42 -8.37
CA ASN A 21 10.06 -7.31 -7.82
C ASN A 21 10.12 -6.03 -8.67
N GLY A 22 10.57 -6.13 -9.93
CA GLY A 22 10.50 -5.06 -10.93
C GLY A 22 11.77 -4.20 -11.05
N GLY A 23 12.84 -4.53 -10.32
CA GLY A 23 14.18 -3.95 -10.43
C GLY A 23 14.32 -2.50 -9.94
N LYS A 24 13.23 -1.76 -9.84
CA LYS A 24 13.19 -0.37 -9.35
C LYS A 24 12.76 -0.36 -7.89
N CYS A 25 13.60 0.20 -7.04
CA CYS A 25 13.32 0.35 -5.62
C CYS A 25 13.74 1.73 -5.12
N ILE A 26 13.22 2.10 -3.96
CA ILE A 26 13.66 3.26 -3.20
C ILE A 26 14.27 2.79 -1.90
N PHE A 27 15.31 3.48 -1.43
CA PHE A 27 15.85 3.23 -0.11
C PHE A 27 15.19 4.19 0.89
N SER A 28 14.40 3.66 1.81
CA SER A 28 13.78 4.44 2.88
C SER A 28 13.60 3.60 4.14
N ASP A 29 13.67 4.23 5.31
CA ASP A 29 13.61 3.56 6.62
C ASP A 29 14.58 2.36 6.74
N ARG A 30 15.81 2.53 6.24
CA ARG A 30 16.88 1.50 6.26
C ARG A 30 16.60 0.23 5.44
N ALA A 31 15.62 0.25 4.54
CA ALA A 31 15.32 -0.87 3.66
C ALA A 31 15.11 -0.41 2.21
N TYR A 32 15.37 -1.30 1.27
CA TYR A 32 14.95 -1.13 -0.11
C TYR A 32 13.48 -1.54 -0.24
N ARG A 33 12.66 -0.65 -0.78
CA ARG A 33 11.21 -0.81 -0.94
C ARG A 33 10.84 -0.83 -2.41
N TYR A 34 9.93 -1.74 -2.77
CA TYR A 34 9.52 -1.96 -4.14
C TYR A 34 8.08 -1.50 -4.38
N PRO A 35 7.73 -1.17 -5.63
CA PRO A 35 6.39 -0.71 -6.02
C PRO A 35 5.33 -1.80 -5.95
N ASN A 36 5.65 -3.01 -5.49
CA ASN A 36 4.70 -4.09 -5.21
C ASN A 36 4.54 -4.37 -3.70
N GLY A 37 5.24 -3.63 -2.84
CA GLY A 37 5.22 -3.81 -1.38
C GLY A 37 6.27 -4.79 -0.84
N ALA A 38 7.10 -5.38 -1.71
CA ALA A 38 8.27 -6.13 -1.25
C ALA A 38 9.27 -5.21 -0.53
N LEU A 39 10.09 -5.80 0.33
CA LEU A 39 11.13 -5.12 1.08
C LEU A 39 12.39 -5.98 1.12
N ARG A 40 13.57 -5.37 1.09
CA ARG A 40 14.79 -6.05 1.50
C ARG A 40 15.71 -5.16 2.29
N ASP A 41 16.58 -5.77 3.06
CA ASP A 41 17.63 -5.07 3.80
C ASP A 41 18.64 -4.42 2.85
N GLN A 42 19.35 -3.42 3.38
CA GLN A 42 20.55 -2.89 2.76
C GLN A 42 21.67 -3.93 2.70
N ASP A 43 21.80 -4.73 3.76
CA ASP A 43 22.75 -5.85 3.80
C ASP A 43 22.33 -6.92 2.78
N PRO A 44 23.18 -7.29 1.81
CA PRO A 44 22.89 -8.36 0.86
C PRO A 44 22.63 -9.73 1.51
N LEU A 45 23.05 -9.92 2.76
CA LEU A 45 22.79 -11.11 3.58
C LEU A 45 21.64 -10.93 4.58
N GLY A 46 21.00 -9.75 4.58
CA GLY A 46 19.87 -9.43 5.44
C GLY A 46 18.55 -10.03 4.95
N PHE A 47 17.44 -9.48 5.45
CA PHE A 47 16.12 -10.00 5.13
C PHE A 47 15.71 -9.73 3.68
N LEU A 48 14.97 -10.68 3.12
CA LEU A 48 14.19 -10.54 1.88
C LEU A 48 12.72 -10.80 2.24
N MET A 49 11.85 -9.82 2.04
CA MET A 49 10.44 -9.91 2.36
C MET A 49 9.61 -9.76 1.08
N ASP A 50 8.90 -10.82 0.74
CA ASP A 50 7.96 -10.80 -0.37
C ASP A 50 6.79 -9.82 -0.11
N PRO A 51 6.11 -9.37 -1.18
CA PRO A 51 4.90 -8.58 -1.05
C PRO A 51 3.88 -9.23 -0.11
N PRO A 52 3.23 -8.47 0.79
CA PRO A 52 2.19 -9.02 1.66
C PRO A 52 1.07 -9.68 0.85
N ASN A 53 0.56 -10.82 1.32
CA ASN A 53 -0.60 -11.48 0.70
C ASN A 53 -1.91 -10.80 1.05
N ASP A 54 -1.99 -10.19 2.23
CA ASP A 54 -3.16 -9.42 2.64
C ASP A 54 -3.29 -8.14 1.79
N PRO A 55 -4.44 -7.93 1.11
CA PRO A 55 -4.63 -6.77 0.23
C PRO A 55 -4.48 -5.43 0.95
N LYS A 56 -4.94 -5.33 2.20
CA LYS A 56 -4.85 -4.10 2.98
C LYS A 56 -3.40 -3.80 3.38
N GLU A 57 -2.69 -4.79 3.90
CA GLU A 57 -1.27 -4.65 4.24
C GLU A 57 -0.44 -4.27 3.00
N ARG A 58 -0.67 -4.95 1.87
CA ARG A 58 -0.02 -4.61 0.60
C ARG A 58 -0.29 -3.18 0.19
N GLN A 59 -1.54 -2.72 0.31
CA GLN A 59 -1.91 -1.36 -0.04
C GLN A 59 -1.26 -0.32 0.87
N ASP A 60 -1.18 -0.58 2.18
CA ASP A 60 -0.49 0.30 3.12
C ASP A 60 1.01 0.42 2.76
N LYS A 61 1.66 -0.67 2.32
CA LYS A 61 3.04 -0.63 1.81
C LYS A 61 3.17 0.18 0.52
N LEU A 62 2.21 0.07 -0.40
CA LEU A 62 2.20 0.84 -1.64
C LEU A 62 2.06 2.34 -1.40
N VAL A 63 1.18 2.74 -0.48
CA VAL A 63 1.05 4.15 -0.07
C VAL A 63 2.37 4.66 0.50
N SER A 64 3.01 3.89 1.39
CA SER A 64 4.33 4.25 1.93
C SER A 64 5.39 4.38 0.83
N TYR A 65 5.45 3.43 -0.11
CA TYR A 65 6.37 3.50 -1.25
C TYR A 65 6.16 4.78 -2.07
N TRP A 66 4.94 5.06 -2.52
CA TRP A 66 4.66 6.21 -3.37
C TRP A 66 4.84 7.54 -2.65
N LYS A 67 4.60 7.58 -1.33
CA LYS A 67 4.88 8.76 -0.52
C LYS A 67 6.37 9.09 -0.54
N HIS A 68 7.23 8.13 -0.19
CA HIS A 68 8.67 8.35 -0.18
C HIS A 68 9.24 8.58 -1.59
N PHE A 69 8.73 7.87 -2.60
CA PHE A 69 9.12 8.12 -3.99
C PHE A 69 8.77 9.56 -4.43
N THR A 70 7.59 10.05 -4.05
CA THR A 70 7.17 11.42 -4.35
C THR A 70 8.06 12.44 -3.66
N GLU A 71 8.39 12.23 -2.38
CA GLU A 71 9.32 13.08 -1.62
C GLU A 71 10.69 13.16 -2.33
N LEU A 72 11.29 12.02 -2.67
CA LEU A 72 12.56 11.96 -3.38
C LEU A 72 12.50 12.62 -4.76
N ALA A 73 11.44 12.38 -5.54
CA ALA A 73 11.28 12.97 -6.86
C ALA A 73 11.18 14.50 -6.80
N VAL A 74 10.49 15.03 -5.78
CA VAL A 74 10.36 16.47 -5.55
C VAL A 74 11.71 17.08 -5.17
N ASP A 75 12.44 16.45 -4.25
CA ASP A 75 13.77 16.89 -3.85
C ASP A 75 14.75 16.91 -5.02
N ASP A 76 14.76 15.85 -5.83
CA ASP A 76 15.63 15.76 -7.00
C ASP A 76 15.28 16.81 -8.07
N PHE A 77 13.99 17.14 -8.24
CA PHE A 77 13.57 18.25 -9.11
C PHE A 77 14.09 19.59 -8.60
N TYR A 78 13.87 19.92 -7.33
CA TYR A 78 14.29 21.21 -6.77
C TYR A 78 15.81 21.35 -6.77
N LYS A 79 16.53 20.30 -6.38
CA LYS A 79 17.99 20.29 -6.41
C LYS A 79 18.51 20.52 -7.82
N ARG A 80 17.98 19.82 -8.82
CA ARG A 80 18.43 20.00 -10.22
C ARG A 80 18.10 21.39 -10.74
N ARG A 81 16.95 21.95 -10.36
CA ARG A 81 16.57 23.32 -10.70
C ARG A 81 17.56 24.34 -10.13
N GLU A 82 17.95 24.19 -8.87
CA GLU A 82 18.94 25.07 -8.24
C GLU A 82 20.32 24.95 -8.89
N GLU A 83 20.76 23.73 -9.22
CA GLU A 83 22.02 23.50 -9.94
C GLU A 83 22.03 24.19 -11.32
N ILE A 84 20.94 24.09 -12.08
CA ILE A 84 20.81 24.72 -13.40
C ILE A 84 20.82 26.24 -13.28
N LEU A 85 20.11 26.79 -12.28
CA LEU A 85 20.11 28.24 -12.03
C LEU A 85 21.49 28.76 -11.64
N ALA A 86 22.22 28.02 -10.79
CA ALA A 86 23.58 28.38 -10.41
C ALA A 86 24.59 28.31 -11.58
N GLN A 87 24.30 27.51 -12.61
CA GLN A 87 25.13 27.32 -13.79
C GLN A 87 24.61 28.04 -15.04
N ALA A 88 23.62 28.93 -14.90
CA ALA A 88 22.89 29.50 -16.04
C ALA A 88 23.81 30.16 -17.07
N ASP A 89 24.78 30.97 -16.63
CA ASP A 89 25.73 31.64 -17.53
C ASP A 89 26.63 30.65 -18.27
N TYR A 90 27.09 29.60 -17.59
CA TYR A 90 27.90 28.55 -18.20
C TYR A 90 27.08 27.77 -19.25
N LEU A 91 25.85 27.39 -18.91
CA LEU A 91 24.96 26.66 -19.80
C LEU A 91 24.58 27.49 -21.04
N ALA A 92 24.35 28.80 -20.87
CA ALA A 92 24.10 29.72 -21.97
C ALA A 92 25.31 29.82 -22.91
N ASN A 93 26.51 29.99 -22.36
CA ASN A 93 27.75 30.07 -23.13
C ASN A 93 28.11 28.74 -23.83
N ALA A 94 27.74 27.61 -23.22
CA ALA A 94 27.95 26.27 -23.78
C ALA A 94 26.86 25.83 -24.77
N GLY A 95 25.80 26.64 -24.97
CA GLY A 95 24.65 26.25 -25.81
C GLY A 95 23.84 25.07 -25.26
N ALA A 96 23.93 24.82 -23.95
CA ALA A 96 23.33 23.66 -23.28
C ALA A 96 21.99 23.94 -22.58
N THR A 97 21.45 25.16 -22.68
CA THR A 97 20.21 25.60 -22.02
C THR A 97 19.02 24.72 -22.36
N GLU A 98 18.81 24.38 -23.64
CA GLU A 98 17.69 23.54 -24.08
C GLU A 98 17.77 22.13 -23.47
N THR A 99 18.98 21.56 -23.38
CA THR A 99 19.17 20.25 -22.76
C THR A 99 18.83 20.29 -21.26
N ALA A 100 19.27 21.34 -20.57
CA ALA A 100 18.97 21.55 -19.15
C ALA A 100 17.46 21.74 -18.90
N GLU A 101 16.77 22.49 -19.75
CA GLU A 101 15.31 22.66 -19.69
C GLU A 101 14.58 21.33 -19.93
N LYS A 102 15.04 20.53 -20.88
CA LYS A 102 14.46 19.21 -21.16
C LYS A 102 14.61 18.27 -19.96
N GLU A 103 15.77 18.26 -19.31
CA GLU A 103 15.98 17.50 -18.07
C GLU A 103 15.03 17.94 -16.95
N LEU A 104 14.83 19.26 -16.79
CA LEU A 104 13.88 19.79 -15.80
C LEU A 104 12.44 19.36 -16.09
N ARG A 105 12.01 19.40 -17.35
CA ARG A 105 10.68 18.91 -17.75
C ARG A 105 10.51 17.42 -17.45
N GLN A 106 11.52 16.60 -17.74
CA GLN A 106 11.48 15.18 -17.41
C GLN A 106 11.34 14.93 -15.90
N LEU A 107 12.08 15.68 -15.07
CA LEU A 107 11.93 15.58 -13.61
C LEU A 107 10.56 16.05 -13.14
N GLN A 108 10.02 17.11 -13.74
CA GLN A 108 8.67 17.59 -13.46
C GLN A 108 7.61 16.52 -13.79
N ASP A 109 7.72 15.85 -14.94
CA ASP A 109 6.82 14.76 -15.33
C ASP A 109 6.89 13.59 -14.34
N ILE A 110 8.09 13.26 -13.85
CA ILE A 110 8.25 12.23 -12.81
C ILE A 110 7.54 12.63 -11.51
N VAL A 111 7.67 13.87 -11.07
CA VAL A 111 6.96 14.37 -9.87
C VAL A 111 5.44 14.29 -10.05
N LEU A 112 4.93 14.70 -11.22
CA LEU A 112 3.49 14.66 -11.51
C LEU A 112 2.97 13.23 -11.52
N ASN A 113 3.69 12.30 -12.13
CA ASN A 113 3.32 10.89 -12.16
C ASN A 113 3.38 10.27 -10.76
N ALA A 114 4.41 10.58 -9.96
CA ALA A 114 4.54 10.13 -8.57
C ALA A 114 3.33 10.56 -7.72
N ARG A 115 2.92 11.83 -7.84
CA ARG A 115 1.74 12.37 -7.13
C ARG A 115 0.45 11.68 -7.55
N ARG A 116 0.27 11.38 -8.84
CA ARG A 116 -0.89 10.62 -9.32
C ARG A 116 -0.92 9.22 -8.74
N SER A 117 0.21 8.50 -8.81
CA SER A 117 0.30 7.15 -8.25
C SER A 117 0.10 7.10 -6.74
N LEU A 118 0.55 8.13 -6.00
CA LEU A 118 0.25 8.27 -4.58
C LEU A 118 -1.25 8.45 -4.34
N ALA A 119 -1.91 9.36 -5.07
CA ALA A 119 -3.34 9.59 -4.93
C ALA A 119 -4.16 8.33 -5.27
N ASP A 120 -3.79 7.61 -6.34
CA ASP A 120 -4.42 6.34 -6.69
C ASP A 120 -4.25 5.29 -5.58
N ALA A 121 -3.05 5.21 -4.98
CA ALA A 121 -2.79 4.30 -3.88
C ALA A 121 -3.59 4.67 -2.61
N GLU A 122 -3.71 5.95 -2.29
CA GLU A 122 -4.51 6.44 -1.16
C GLU A 122 -6.00 6.17 -1.37
N ASN A 123 -6.51 6.38 -2.58
CA ASN A 123 -7.91 6.10 -2.93
C ASN A 123 -8.23 4.61 -2.81
N GLU A 124 -7.32 3.73 -3.26
CA GLU A 124 -7.49 2.29 -3.11
C GLU A 124 -7.45 1.86 -1.63
N ALA A 125 -6.58 2.47 -0.82
CA ALA A 125 -6.55 2.22 0.63
C ALA A 125 -7.88 2.62 1.30
N LEU A 126 -8.47 3.75 0.89
CA LEU A 126 -9.79 4.18 1.36
C LEU A 126 -10.89 3.20 0.92
N ARG A 127 -10.86 2.73 -0.33
CA ARG A 127 -11.82 1.75 -0.85
C ARG A 127 -11.79 0.45 -0.04
N LEU A 128 -10.60 -0.08 0.24
CA LEU A 128 -10.43 -1.29 1.05
C LEU A 128 -10.94 -1.10 2.49
N LYS A 129 -10.70 0.06 3.10
CA LYS A 129 -11.24 0.39 4.43
C LYS A 129 -12.77 0.44 4.44
N TRP A 130 -13.38 1.07 3.44
CA TRP A 130 -14.82 1.15 3.32
C TRP A 130 -15.46 -0.23 3.12
N ASN A 131 -14.89 -1.06 2.23
CA ASN A 131 -15.35 -2.43 2.01
C ASN A 131 -15.27 -3.27 3.30
N ALA A 132 -14.17 -3.17 4.05
CA ALA A 132 -14.01 -3.88 5.30
C ALA A 132 -15.06 -3.46 6.35
N ALA A 133 -15.37 -2.17 6.45
CA ALA A 133 -16.42 -1.67 7.34
C ALA A 133 -17.82 -2.18 6.94
N THR A 134 -18.15 -2.16 5.65
CA THR A 134 -19.43 -2.67 5.14
C THR A 134 -19.59 -4.17 5.41
N VAL A 135 -18.54 -4.96 5.21
CA VAL A 135 -18.56 -6.41 5.52
C VAL A 135 -18.71 -6.64 7.02
N ALA A 136 -17.99 -5.88 7.86
CA ALA A 136 -18.11 -6.00 9.32
C ALA A 136 -19.54 -5.68 9.79
N GLU A 137 -20.17 -4.64 9.26
CA GLU A 137 -21.56 -4.29 9.57
C GLU A 137 -22.53 -5.39 9.13
N ALA A 138 -22.35 -5.95 7.93
CA ALA A 138 -23.18 -7.05 7.44
C ALA A 138 -23.05 -8.31 8.31
N LEU A 139 -21.82 -8.65 8.72
CA LEU A 139 -21.55 -9.77 9.63
C LEU A 139 -22.20 -9.56 11.00
N GLU A 140 -22.13 -8.35 11.56
CA GLU A 140 -22.76 -8.07 12.86
C GLU A 140 -24.28 -8.13 12.77
N LYS A 141 -24.89 -7.60 11.69
CA LYS A 141 -26.33 -7.74 11.46
C LYS A 141 -26.75 -9.21 11.34
N GLN A 142 -25.95 -10.02 10.64
CA GLN A 142 -26.20 -11.45 10.53
C GLN A 142 -26.10 -12.14 11.90
N ARG A 143 -25.06 -11.83 12.69
CA ARG A 143 -24.87 -12.36 14.04
C ARG A 143 -26.05 -12.05 14.96
N LEU A 144 -26.53 -10.81 14.95
CA LEU A 144 -27.70 -10.38 15.74
C LEU A 144 -28.98 -11.11 15.31
N LYS A 145 -29.16 -11.34 13.99
CA LYS A 145 -30.29 -12.11 13.47
C LYS A 145 -30.24 -13.57 13.93
N ASP A 146 -29.08 -14.21 13.83
CA ASP A 146 -28.89 -15.60 14.26
C ASP A 146 -29.11 -15.77 15.77
N GLU A 147 -28.69 -14.79 16.58
CA GLU A 147 -28.96 -14.76 18.03
C GLU A 147 -30.46 -14.62 18.34
N GLN A 148 -31.17 -13.76 17.61
CA GLN A 148 -32.61 -13.59 17.77
C GLN A 148 -33.37 -14.86 17.39
N ASP A 149 -33.00 -15.50 16.27
CA ASP A 149 -33.59 -16.74 15.81
C ASP A 149 -33.35 -17.87 16.82
N THR A 150 -32.13 -17.96 17.38
CA THR A 150 -31.77 -18.94 18.41
C THR A 150 -32.59 -18.73 19.69
N ARG A 151 -32.72 -17.47 20.16
CA ARG A 151 -33.56 -17.13 21.33
C ARG A 151 -35.03 -17.46 21.10
N PHE A 152 -35.54 -17.19 19.90
CA PHE A 152 -36.92 -17.52 19.54
C PHE A 152 -37.15 -19.03 19.54
N GLN A 153 -36.25 -19.81 18.95
CA GLN A 153 -36.31 -21.27 18.95
C GLN A 153 -36.29 -21.85 20.38
N HIS A 154 -35.42 -21.34 21.26
CA HIS A 154 -35.40 -21.76 22.67
C HIS A 154 -36.71 -21.42 23.41
N SER A 155 -37.31 -20.26 23.14
CA SER A 155 -38.59 -19.85 23.71
C SER A 155 -39.75 -20.74 23.25
N VAL A 156 -39.80 -21.08 21.97
CA VAL A 156 -40.83 -21.98 21.40
C VAL A 156 -40.71 -23.38 21.99
N SER A 157 -39.49 -23.92 22.05
CA SER A 157 -39.23 -25.25 22.63
C SER A 157 -39.61 -25.30 24.11
N SER A 158 -39.23 -24.28 24.89
CA SER A 158 -39.58 -24.19 26.32
C SER A 158 -41.11 -24.15 26.54
N ARG A 159 -41.84 -23.38 25.73
CA ARG A 159 -43.31 -23.32 25.80
C ARG A 159 -43.96 -24.66 25.44
N LYS A 160 -43.46 -25.36 24.41
CA LYS A 160 -43.94 -26.70 24.05
C LYS A 160 -43.72 -27.69 25.19
N SER A 161 -42.53 -27.72 25.79
CA SER A 161 -42.24 -28.62 26.92
C SER A 161 -43.08 -28.32 28.15
N ALA A 162 -43.35 -27.04 28.45
CA ALA A 162 -44.23 -26.65 29.55
C ALA A 162 -45.69 -27.07 29.31
N ALA A 163 -46.19 -26.91 28.08
CA ALA A 163 -47.53 -27.35 27.71
C ALA A 163 -47.71 -28.87 27.82
N VAL A 164 -46.71 -29.66 27.38
CA VAL A 164 -46.73 -31.13 27.53
C VAL A 164 -46.80 -31.53 29.00
N LYS A 165 -45.95 -30.96 29.86
CA LYS A 165 -45.98 -31.23 31.31
C LYS A 165 -47.33 -30.87 31.95
N SER A 166 -47.92 -29.75 31.54
CA SER A 166 -49.23 -29.33 32.05
C SER A 166 -50.36 -30.28 31.64
N ILE A 167 -50.31 -30.85 30.43
CA ILE A 167 -51.29 -31.83 29.95
C ILE A 167 -51.12 -33.16 30.70
N GLU A 168 -49.88 -33.60 30.94
CA GLU A 168 -49.59 -34.81 31.70
C GLU A 168 -50.05 -34.71 33.15
N SER A 169 -49.91 -33.53 33.79
CA SER A 169 -50.39 -33.32 35.17
C SER A 169 -51.91 -33.32 35.34
N ILE A 170 -52.68 -33.14 34.26
CA ILE A 170 -54.16 -33.17 34.27
C ILE A 170 -54.69 -34.60 34.06
N ARG A 171 -53.84 -35.54 33.59
CA ARG A 171 -54.22 -36.91 33.24
C ARG A 171 -54.08 -37.93 34.38
N VAL A 172 -53.83 -37.47 35.61
CA VAL A 172 -53.75 -38.26 36.86
C VAL A 172 -54.98 -38.01 37.70
#